data_AF-A0A950UBL8-F1
#
_entry.id   AF-A0A950UBL8-F1
#
_cell.length_a   1.000
_cell.length_b   1.000
_cell.length_c   1.000
_cell.angle_alpha   90.00
_cell.angle_beta   90.00
_cell.angle_gamma   90.00
#
_symmetry.space_group_name_H-M   'P 1'
#
loop_
_entity.id
_entity.type
_entity.pdbx_description
1 polymer ?
#
loop_
_entity_poly.entity_id
_entity_poly.type
_entity_poly.pdbx_seq_one_letter_code
_entity_poly.pdbx_strand_id
1 'polypeptide(L)'
;PVTQGIEELCNPPHRGMGPVPGASNGRSYGLYSKYLDGFEWVTTPGESAAPTCPGQSPHWAPSGIFDEGIAIDFAAHANARVGPSPPYESRPW
;
A
#
# COMPACT_ATOMS: atom_id res chain seq x y z
N PRO A 1 8.43 4.83 -30.13
CA PRO A 1 8.68 4.23 -28.79
C PRO A 1 8.10 5.13 -27.70
N VAL A 2 7.00 4.71 -27.06
CA VAL A 2 6.41 5.44 -25.94
C VAL A 2 7.25 5.20 -24.68
N THR A 3 7.85 6.27 -24.17
CA THR A 3 8.69 6.34 -22.98
C THR A 3 7.86 6.62 -21.73
N GLN A 4 6.86 5.79 -21.43
CA GLN A 4 6.02 5.99 -20.23
C GLN A 4 6.29 4.91 -19.18
N GLY A 5 6.72 5.38 -17.99
CA GLY A 5 6.58 4.77 -16.68
C GLY A 5 7.52 3.61 -16.34
N ILE A 6 8.36 3.76 -15.30
CA ILE A 6 8.92 2.63 -14.52
C ILE A 6 7.81 2.05 -13.61
N GLU A 7 6.58 2.01 -14.12
CA GLU A 7 5.40 1.77 -13.29
C GLU A 7 5.00 0.31 -13.42
N GLU A 8 5.52 -0.50 -12.51
CA GLU A 8 4.90 -1.77 -12.20
C GLU A 8 3.57 -1.45 -11.49
N LEU A 9 2.47 -1.58 -12.25
CA LEU A 9 1.11 -1.24 -11.81
C LEU A 9 0.29 -2.48 -11.40
N CYS A 10 0.63 -3.66 -11.93
CA CYS A 10 -0.10 -4.91 -11.69
C CYS A 10 0.53 -5.63 -10.50
N ASN A 11 -0.14 -5.62 -9.33
CA ASN A 11 0.34 -6.26 -8.08
C ASN A 11 1.86 -6.08 -7.83
N PRO A 12 2.37 -4.84 -7.85
CA PRO A 12 3.80 -4.59 -7.73
C PRO A 12 4.32 -5.08 -6.36
N PRO A 13 5.40 -5.87 -6.34
CA PRO A 13 5.95 -6.39 -5.10
C PRO A 13 6.62 -5.28 -4.28
N HIS A 14 6.66 -5.47 -2.97
CA HIS A 14 7.37 -4.63 -2.00
C HIS A 14 6.88 -3.17 -1.95
N ARG A 15 5.63 -2.94 -2.33
CA ARG A 15 4.99 -1.65 -2.08
C ARG A 15 4.49 -1.61 -0.64
N GLY A 16 4.57 -0.44 -0.02
CA GLY A 16 4.06 -0.19 1.32
C GLY A 16 2.80 0.68 1.29
N MET A 17 2.01 0.62 2.37
CA MET A 17 0.92 1.58 2.55
C MET A 17 1.44 3.03 2.60
N GLY A 18 0.74 3.90 1.88
CA GLY A 18 1.02 5.33 1.84
C GLY A 18 0.50 6.10 3.07
N PRO A 19 0.46 7.44 2.99
CA PRO A 19 -0.12 8.29 4.04
C PRO A 19 -1.51 7.81 4.47
N VAL A 20 -1.75 7.79 5.78
CA VAL A 20 -3.06 7.45 6.33
C VAL A 20 -4.11 8.46 5.84
N PRO A 21 -5.31 8.02 5.42
CA PRO A 21 -6.34 8.92 4.92
C PRO A 21 -6.76 9.97 5.96
N GLY A 22 -7.07 11.17 5.49
CA GLY A 22 -7.53 12.26 6.33
C GLY A 22 -7.23 13.64 5.76
N ALA A 23 -7.96 14.65 6.27
CA ALA A 23 -7.73 16.04 5.92
C ALA A 23 -6.32 16.48 6.35
N SER A 24 -5.51 16.93 5.40
CA SER A 24 -4.11 17.28 5.62
C SER A 24 -3.57 18.10 4.47
N ASN A 25 -2.73 19.08 4.78
CA ASN A 25 -1.95 19.82 3.77
C ASN A 25 -0.61 19.13 3.44
N GLY A 26 -0.40 17.89 3.90
CA GLY A 26 0.76 17.06 3.54
C GLY A 26 2.04 17.30 4.34
N ARG A 27 2.05 18.28 5.25
CA ARG A 27 3.26 18.66 6.00
C ARG A 27 3.86 17.52 6.83
N SER A 28 3.04 16.67 7.46
CA SER A 28 3.49 15.52 8.25
C SER A 28 4.19 14.42 7.44
N TYR A 29 3.97 14.40 6.12
CA TYR A 29 4.53 13.43 5.19
C TYR A 29 5.58 14.05 4.25
N GLY A 30 6.01 15.29 4.50
CA GLY A 30 6.98 16.00 3.64
C GLY A 30 6.42 16.41 2.26
N LEU A 31 5.10 16.36 2.08
CA LEU A 31 4.39 16.62 0.82
C LEU A 31 3.53 17.89 0.93
N TYR A 32 4.09 18.96 1.51
CA TYR A 32 3.30 20.17 1.77
C TYR A 32 2.78 20.82 0.48
N SER A 33 1.46 21.03 0.40
CA SER A 33 0.81 21.79 -0.67
C SER A 33 -0.42 22.53 -0.15
N LYS A 34 -0.58 23.79 -0.57
CA LYS A 34 -1.78 24.60 -0.27
C LYS A 34 -3.03 24.18 -1.06
N TYR A 35 -2.87 23.28 -2.02
CA TYR A 35 -3.94 22.74 -2.86
C TYR A 35 -4.25 21.28 -2.54
N LEU A 36 -3.67 20.74 -1.46
CA LEU A 36 -3.95 19.39 -1.00
C LEU A 36 -4.98 19.47 0.12
N ASP A 37 -6.16 18.90 -0.14
CA ASP A 37 -7.24 18.83 0.85
C ASP A 37 -7.01 17.69 1.86
N GLY A 38 -6.38 16.60 1.40
CA GLY A 38 -6.07 15.44 2.22
C GLY A 38 -5.51 14.28 1.43
N PHE A 39 -5.32 13.16 2.13
CA PHE A 39 -4.97 11.88 1.51
C PHE A 39 -6.16 10.93 1.55
N GLU A 40 -6.28 10.11 0.51
CA GLU A 40 -7.27 9.04 0.40
C GLU A 40 -6.60 7.82 -0.21
N TRP A 41 -7.01 6.63 0.24
CA TRP A 41 -6.70 5.38 -0.43
C TRP A 41 -7.82 5.07 -1.41
N VAL A 42 -7.59 5.42 -2.68
CA VAL A 42 -8.58 5.28 -3.75
C VAL A 42 -8.84 3.80 -4.08
N THR A 43 -7.81 2.97 -3.92
CA THR A 43 -7.89 1.51 -4.06
C THR A 43 -7.87 0.88 -2.67
N THR A 44 -8.67 -0.17 -2.48
CA THR A 44 -8.67 -0.94 -1.22
C THR A 44 -7.32 -1.65 -1.08
N PRO A 45 -6.53 -1.37 -0.02
CA PRO A 45 -5.28 -2.09 0.20
C PRO A 45 -5.54 -3.60 0.36
N GLY A 46 -4.76 -4.41 -0.35
CA GLY A 46 -4.88 -5.87 -0.33
C GLY A 46 -5.77 -6.45 -1.43
N GLU A 47 -6.47 -5.65 -2.23
CA GLU A 47 -7.15 -6.17 -3.42
C GLU A 47 -6.18 -6.43 -4.57
N SER A 48 -6.34 -7.57 -5.23
CA SER A 48 -5.57 -7.92 -6.43
C SER A 48 -6.05 -7.13 -7.64
N ALA A 49 -5.12 -6.72 -8.49
CA ALA A 49 -5.40 -6.10 -9.78
C ALA A 49 -5.88 -7.14 -10.81
N ALA A 50 -5.23 -8.31 -10.89
CA ALA A 50 -5.60 -9.39 -11.81
C ALA A 50 -4.89 -10.72 -11.44
N PRO A 51 -5.50 -11.88 -11.79
CA PRO A 51 -4.89 -13.19 -11.57
C PRO A 51 -3.65 -13.44 -12.45
N THR A 52 -3.51 -12.68 -13.55
CA THR A 52 -2.44 -12.81 -14.54
C THR A 52 -1.32 -11.79 -14.34
N CYS A 53 -1.29 -11.06 -13.21
CA CYS A 53 -0.19 -10.13 -12.96
C CYS A 53 1.15 -10.88 -12.91
N PRO A 54 2.22 -10.34 -13.53
CA PRO A 54 3.57 -10.88 -13.37
C PRO A 54 4.02 -10.73 -11.90
N GLY A 55 4.84 -11.64 -11.37
CA GLY A 55 5.36 -11.52 -10.00
C GLY A 55 5.68 -12.84 -9.31
N GLN A 56 6.02 -12.75 -8.02
CA GLN A 56 6.49 -13.88 -7.19
C GLN A 56 5.37 -14.79 -6.67
N SER A 57 4.10 -14.37 -6.72
CA SER A 57 3.00 -15.24 -6.29
C SER A 57 2.68 -16.27 -7.38
N PRO A 58 2.56 -17.58 -7.04
CA PRO A 58 2.13 -18.59 -7.99
C PRO A 58 0.68 -18.39 -8.45
N HIS A 59 -0.15 -17.71 -7.65
CA HIS A 59 -1.53 -17.35 -7.99
C HIS A 59 -1.92 -16.05 -7.28
N TRP A 60 -2.30 -15.03 -8.05
CA TRP A 60 -3.00 -13.86 -7.51
C TRP A 60 -4.51 -14.10 -7.48
N ALA A 61 -5.20 -13.50 -6.51
CA ALA A 61 -6.66 -13.48 -6.51
C ALA A 61 -7.22 -12.78 -7.78
N PRO A 62 -8.49 -13.04 -8.16
CA PRO A 62 -9.18 -12.27 -9.20
C PRO A 62 -9.20 -10.77 -8.90
N SER A 63 -9.43 -9.95 -9.93
CA SER A 63 -9.47 -8.48 -9.79
C SER A 63 -10.51 -8.03 -8.75
N GLY A 64 -10.12 -7.13 -7.85
CA GLY A 64 -10.99 -6.62 -6.77
C GLY A 64 -11.24 -7.62 -5.64
N ILE A 65 -10.61 -8.79 -5.67
CA ILE A 65 -10.69 -9.77 -4.58
C ILE A 65 -9.49 -9.58 -3.66
N PHE A 66 -9.75 -9.67 -2.36
CA PHE A 66 -8.73 -9.64 -1.33
C PHE A 66 -7.71 -10.76 -1.52
N ASP A 67 -6.43 -10.38 -1.48
CA ASP A 67 -5.27 -11.26 -1.53
C ASP A 67 -4.41 -11.00 -0.29
N GLU A 68 -4.31 -12.01 0.57
CA GLU A 68 -3.60 -11.91 1.85
C GLU A 68 -2.10 -11.60 1.67
N GLY A 69 -1.49 -12.11 0.60
CA GLY A 69 -0.08 -11.85 0.30
C GLY A 69 0.16 -10.37 0.01
N ILE A 70 -0.71 -9.77 -0.81
CA ILE A 70 -0.68 -8.33 -1.10
C ILE A 70 -0.90 -7.51 0.17
N ALA A 71 -1.90 -7.89 0.98
CA ALA A 71 -2.22 -7.15 2.21
C ALA A 71 -1.08 -7.18 3.23
N ILE A 72 -0.46 -8.35 3.42
CA ILE A 72 0.70 -8.51 4.30
C ILE A 72 1.90 -7.73 3.76
N ASP A 73 2.17 -7.80 2.46
CA ASP A 73 3.29 -7.09 1.85
C ASP A 73 3.15 -5.56 1.99
N PHE A 74 1.94 -5.02 1.75
CA PHE A 74 1.62 -3.61 2.00
C PHE A 74 1.83 -3.20 3.46
N ALA A 75 1.42 -4.05 4.41
CA ALA A 75 1.56 -3.77 5.82
C ALA A 75 3.03 -3.87 6.30
N ALA A 76 3.78 -4.85 5.79
CA ALA A 76 5.18 -5.09 6.13
C ALA A 76 6.10 -3.95 5.65
N HIS A 77 5.76 -3.32 4.53
CA HIS A 77 6.55 -2.23 3.94
C HIS A 77 5.96 -0.83 4.22
N ALA A 78 4.90 -0.73 5.03
CA ALA A 78 4.32 0.56 5.38
C ALA A 78 5.30 1.42 6.20
N ASN A 79 5.44 2.70 5.83
CA ASN A 79 6.25 3.65 6.59
C ASN A 79 5.63 4.00 7.95
N ALA A 80 4.30 3.98 8.03
CA ALA A 80 3.55 4.12 9.27
C ALA A 80 3.22 2.72 9.82
N ARG A 81 3.24 2.56 11.15
CA ARG A 81 2.74 1.33 11.78
C ARG A 81 1.28 1.12 11.41
N VAL A 82 0.97 -0.06 10.88
CA VAL A 82 -0.39 -0.48 10.57
C VAL A 82 -1.02 -1.10 11.81
N GLY A 83 -2.20 -0.61 12.18
CA GLY A 83 -2.97 -1.12 13.32
C GLY A 83 -2.57 -0.52 14.67
N PRO A 84 -3.34 -0.86 15.74
CA PRO A 84 -3.02 -0.44 17.09
C PRO A 84 -1.67 -1.03 17.53
N SER A 85 -1.00 -0.35 18.46
CA SER A 85 0.13 -0.97 19.13
C SER A 85 -0.34 -2.28 19.79
N PRO A 86 0.43 -3.37 19.69
CA PRO A 86 0.06 -4.62 20.33
C PRO A 86 -0.20 -4.38 21.82
N PRO A 87 -1.20 -5.05 22.42
CA PRO A 87 -1.62 -4.79 23.80
C PRO A 87 -0.52 -5.15 24.82
N TYR A 88 0.51 -5.87 24.41
CA TYR A 88 1.70 -6.18 25.19
C TYR A 88 2.95 -5.79 24.40
N GLU A 89 3.95 -5.23 25.09
CA GLU A 89 5.29 -5.04 24.53
C GLU A 89 5.86 -6.43 24.17
N SER A 90 6.23 -6.64 22.90
CA SER A 90 7.06 -7.77 22.51
C SER A 90 8.45 -7.57 23.10
N ARG A 91 8.66 -7.99 24.35
CA ARG A 91 9.98 -8.01 24.97
C ARG A 91 10.76 -9.18 24.39
N PRO A 92 11.98 -8.97 23.86
CA PRO A 92 12.86 -10.08 23.55
C PRO A 92 13.19 -10.79 24.87
N TRP A 93 13.01 -12.11 24.86
CA TRP A 93 13.41 -13.02 25.94
C TRP A 93 14.94 -13.05 26.05
#